data_AF-A0A8C5ECM8-F1
#
_entry.id   AF-A0A8C5ECM8-F1
#
_cell.length_a   1.000
_cell.length_b   1.000
_cell.length_c   1.000
_cell.angle_alpha   90.00
_cell.angle_beta   90.00
_cell.angle_gamma   90.00
#
_symmetry.space_group_name_H-M   'P 1'
#
loop_
_entity.id
_entity.type
_entity.pdbx_description
1 polymer ?
#
loop_
_entity_poly.entity_id
_entity_poly.type
_entity_poly.pdbx_seq_one_letter_code
_entity_poly.pdbx_strand_id
1 'polypeptide(L)'
;MAQKEKLQCLKDFHKDTLKPSPGKSPGTRPEDEAEGKHPQREKWASKLDFVLSVAGGFVGLGNVWRFPYLCYKNGGGAFLIPYFIFLFGGGLPVFFLEVALGQFTSEGGITCWEKLCPIFTGIGYASIVIVSLLNIYYIVILAWGLYYLFQCFQPELPWAKCKQPWNTERCIEDTYRQNKSLWLAANASNFTSPVTEFWEHNVLGITNGIEDIGPVKWDLALCLLLVWVICFFCIWKGVKSTGKVVYITATFPFVMLIVLLIRGVTLPGASAGIKFYLYPDLARLKDPEVWIDAGTQIFFSYAICLGAMTSLGSYNKYKYNCYRDCLLLGALNSGTSFVSGFAIFSVLGFMAQEQGVDIAAVAESGPGLAFIAYPKAVTMMPFPTVWAILFFIMLLLLGLDSQFVEVEGQITSLVDLYPSFLRKGYRREVFIAIICCISYLLGLTMVTKGGMFVFQLFDYYAASGVCLLWVAFFECVAVAWVYGVDNFYDALEDMMGYRPNAWMKWSWTVITPVLCMGCFIFSLVKYKPLTYNKVYEYPDWAVGIGWTLALASMICIPMVVVIKIIRSDGPLIERIKAVAAPVRGGASSRPADHRGLKELTYPLDPNGNKGLLMKAPTHTIVETMM
;
A
#
# COMPACT_ATOMS: atom_id res chain seq x y z
N MET A 1 -52.45 -10.58 19.71
CA MET A 1 -51.15 -11.26 19.88
C MET A 1 -50.77 -12.11 18.66
N ALA A 2 -51.68 -12.94 18.13
CA ALA A 2 -51.44 -13.79 16.94
C ALA A 2 -50.87 -13.11 15.68
N GLN A 3 -51.19 -11.83 15.43
CA GLN A 3 -50.68 -11.11 14.26
C GLN A 3 -49.23 -10.61 14.44
N LYS A 4 -48.82 -10.30 15.68
CA LYS A 4 -47.42 -10.00 16.03
C LYS A 4 -46.55 -11.25 15.99
N GLU A 5 -47.09 -12.38 16.44
CA GLU A 5 -46.39 -13.68 16.37
C GLU A 5 -46.21 -14.17 14.94
N LYS A 6 -47.22 -13.99 14.06
CA LYS A 6 -47.07 -14.27 12.62
C LYS A 6 -46.03 -13.37 11.94
N LEU A 7 -46.00 -12.08 12.29
CA LEU A 7 -45.01 -11.15 11.75
C LEU A 7 -43.59 -11.46 12.27
N GLN A 8 -43.49 -11.89 13.52
CA GLN A 8 -42.22 -12.32 14.11
C GLN A 8 -41.73 -13.63 13.48
N CYS A 9 -42.62 -14.61 13.30
CA CYS A 9 -42.33 -15.87 12.62
C CYS A 9 -41.91 -15.66 11.16
N LEU A 10 -42.55 -14.73 10.43
CA LEU A 10 -42.13 -14.34 9.07
C LEU A 10 -40.76 -13.65 9.06
N LYS A 11 -40.47 -12.81 10.05
CA LYS A 11 -39.15 -12.19 10.19
C LYS A 11 -38.07 -13.21 10.53
N ASP A 12 -38.38 -14.17 11.41
CA ASP A 12 -37.46 -15.23 11.82
C ASP A 12 -37.25 -16.24 10.69
N PHE A 13 -38.30 -16.59 9.92
CA PHE A 13 -38.21 -17.40 8.71
C PHE A 13 -37.32 -16.74 7.64
N HIS A 14 -37.55 -15.46 7.33
CA HIS A 14 -36.67 -14.68 6.43
C HIS A 14 -35.23 -14.63 6.95
N LYS A 15 -35.04 -14.48 8.26
CA LYS A 15 -33.72 -14.40 8.89
C LYS A 15 -32.97 -15.74 8.83
N ASP A 16 -33.68 -16.86 8.87
CA ASP A 16 -33.10 -18.19 8.74
C ASP A 16 -32.91 -18.62 7.27
N THR A 17 -33.68 -18.09 6.31
CA THR A 17 -33.38 -18.25 4.87
C THR A 17 -32.17 -17.43 4.43
N LEU A 18 -31.89 -16.32 5.12
CA LEU A 18 -30.77 -15.41 4.84
C LEU A 18 -29.47 -15.77 5.57
N LYS A 19 -29.48 -16.74 6.48
CA LYS A 19 -28.26 -17.25 7.09
C LYS A 19 -27.59 -18.22 6.11
N PRO A 20 -26.30 -18.02 5.76
CA PRO A 20 -25.57 -19.05 5.04
C PRO A 20 -25.54 -20.32 5.91
N SER A 21 -25.88 -21.47 5.32
CA SER A 21 -25.69 -22.76 5.99
C SER A 21 -24.23 -22.91 6.43
N PRO A 22 -23.96 -23.56 7.58
CA PRO A 22 -22.59 -23.80 8.02
C PRO A 22 -21.82 -24.56 6.94
N GLY A 23 -20.77 -23.93 6.39
CA GLY A 23 -19.92 -24.50 5.34
C GLY A 23 -20.05 -23.91 3.93
N LYS A 24 -20.87 -22.86 3.73
CA LYS A 24 -21.02 -22.19 2.41
C LYS A 24 -20.39 -20.80 2.35
N SER A 25 -19.92 -20.44 1.15
CA SER A 25 -19.22 -19.17 0.86
C SER A 25 -20.07 -17.96 1.27
N PRO A 26 -19.51 -16.91 1.89
CA PRO A 26 -20.30 -15.78 2.33
C PRO A 26 -20.75 -14.94 1.13
N GLY A 27 -22.07 -14.82 0.89
CA GLY A 27 -22.62 -13.88 -0.10
C GLY A 27 -23.64 -14.45 -1.09
N THR A 28 -23.82 -15.76 -1.18
CA THR A 28 -24.92 -16.34 -1.97
C THR A 28 -26.18 -16.47 -1.13
N ARG A 29 -27.27 -15.83 -1.58
CA ARG A 29 -28.60 -16.20 -1.10
C ARG A 29 -28.97 -17.56 -1.73
N PRO A 30 -29.68 -18.46 -1.03
CA PRO A 30 -30.07 -19.76 -1.58
C PRO A 30 -30.84 -19.66 -2.91
N GLU A 31 -31.61 -18.59 -3.08
CA GLU A 31 -32.35 -18.21 -4.29
C GLU A 31 -31.45 -17.88 -5.49
N ASP A 32 -30.33 -17.18 -5.29
CA ASP A 32 -29.39 -16.82 -6.37
C ASP A 32 -28.61 -18.07 -6.87
N GLU A 33 -28.34 -19.04 -5.99
CA GLU A 33 -27.72 -20.33 -6.35
C GLU A 33 -28.68 -21.22 -7.15
N ALA A 34 -29.97 -21.26 -6.78
CA ALA A 34 -31.02 -21.99 -7.50
C ALA A 34 -31.24 -21.44 -8.93
N GLU A 35 -31.00 -20.15 -9.15
CA GLU A 35 -31.11 -19.49 -10.46
C GLU A 35 -29.79 -19.49 -11.26
N GLY A 36 -28.70 -20.08 -10.74
CA GLY A 36 -27.39 -20.10 -11.40
C GLY A 36 -26.73 -18.72 -11.51
N LYS A 37 -27.18 -17.73 -10.73
CA LYS A 37 -26.62 -16.38 -10.72
C LYS A 37 -25.27 -16.37 -10.03
N HIS A 38 -24.34 -15.55 -10.53
CA HIS A 38 -23.03 -15.39 -9.91
C HIS A 38 -23.17 -14.85 -8.47
N PRO A 39 -22.36 -15.33 -7.51
CA PRO A 39 -22.38 -14.85 -6.14
C PRO A 39 -22.27 -13.31 -6.08
N GLN A 40 -23.24 -12.66 -5.43
CA GLN A 40 -23.19 -11.22 -5.23
C GLN A 40 -21.97 -10.86 -4.39
N ARG A 41 -21.27 -9.79 -4.80
CA ARG A 41 -20.07 -9.33 -4.10
C ARG A 41 -20.42 -8.94 -2.65
N GLU A 42 -19.59 -9.38 -1.71
CA GLU A 42 -19.71 -8.96 -0.32
C GLU A 42 -19.60 -7.44 -0.17
N LYS A 43 -20.21 -6.88 0.88
CA LYS A 43 -20.16 -5.45 1.16
C LYS A 43 -19.71 -5.22 2.60
N TRP A 44 -19.10 -4.06 2.86
CA TRP A 44 -18.74 -3.66 4.21
C TRP A 44 -19.96 -3.67 5.14
N ALA A 45 -19.79 -4.23 6.33
CA ALA A 45 -20.87 -4.31 7.31
C ALA A 45 -21.25 -2.93 7.85
N SER A 46 -20.26 -2.04 8.02
CA SER A 46 -20.47 -0.66 8.46
C SER A 46 -19.59 0.32 7.68
N LYS A 47 -19.95 1.62 7.71
CA LYS A 47 -19.10 2.68 7.15
C LYS A 47 -17.76 2.79 7.87
N LEU A 48 -17.77 2.58 9.19
CA LEU A 48 -16.59 2.67 10.03
C LEU A 48 -15.61 1.55 9.72
N ASP A 49 -16.10 0.36 9.36
CA ASP A 49 -15.26 -0.78 8.95
C ASP A 49 -14.45 -0.39 7.69
N PHE A 50 -15.07 0.27 6.71
CA PHE A 50 -14.36 0.80 5.53
C PHE A 50 -13.37 1.89 5.91
N VAL A 51 -13.82 2.92 6.63
CA VAL A 51 -12.96 4.07 7.00
C VAL A 51 -11.76 3.62 7.82
N LEU A 52 -11.92 2.74 8.80
CA LEU A 52 -10.80 2.21 9.59
C LEU A 52 -9.90 1.27 8.80
N SER A 53 -10.45 0.46 7.88
CA SER A 53 -9.63 -0.41 7.03
C SER A 53 -8.75 0.41 6.08
N VAL A 54 -9.30 1.45 5.45
CA VAL A 54 -8.50 2.38 4.65
C VAL A 54 -7.52 3.15 5.55
N ALA A 55 -7.98 3.57 6.73
CA ALA A 55 -7.15 4.33 7.66
C ALA A 55 -5.92 3.55 8.14
N GLY A 56 -6.08 2.29 8.52
CA GLY A 56 -4.98 1.40 8.87
C GLY A 56 -4.11 1.04 7.66
N GLY A 57 -4.73 0.84 6.49
CA GLY A 57 -4.01 0.46 5.28
C GLY A 57 -2.93 1.45 4.86
N PHE A 58 -3.27 2.75 4.85
CA PHE A 58 -2.36 3.82 4.38
C PHE A 58 -1.58 4.56 5.50
N VAL A 59 -2.00 4.46 6.78
CA VAL A 59 -1.24 4.98 7.93
C VAL A 59 -0.36 3.84 8.42
N GLY A 60 0.79 3.70 7.76
CA GLY A 60 1.73 2.63 8.02
C GLY A 60 3.03 3.13 8.64
N LEU A 61 4.05 2.28 8.54
CA LEU A 61 5.40 2.60 9.00
C LEU A 61 5.96 3.84 8.31
N GLY A 62 5.65 4.04 7.03
CA GLY A 62 6.07 5.18 6.22
C GLY A 62 5.74 6.54 6.85
N ASN A 63 4.61 6.66 7.55
CA ASN A 63 4.20 7.89 8.24
C ASN A 63 5.09 8.20 9.44
N VAL A 64 5.57 7.16 10.14
CA VAL A 64 6.33 7.30 11.38
C VAL A 64 7.81 7.49 11.13
N TRP A 65 8.42 6.71 10.23
CA TRP A 65 9.88 6.71 10.08
C TRP A 65 10.41 7.37 8.79
N ARG A 66 9.60 7.44 7.73
CA ARG A 66 10.08 7.83 6.39
C ARG A 66 9.74 9.28 6.13
N PHE A 67 8.48 9.68 6.37
CA PHE A 67 8.09 11.08 6.23
C PHE A 67 8.93 12.02 7.10
N PRO A 68 9.15 11.77 8.41
CA PRO A 68 9.96 12.67 9.21
C PRO A 68 11.42 12.73 8.74
N TYR A 69 11.97 11.59 8.34
CA TYR A 69 13.31 11.50 7.75
C TYR A 69 13.42 12.34 6.46
N LEU A 70 12.48 12.18 5.54
CA LEU A 70 12.47 12.94 4.28
C LEU A 70 12.27 14.44 4.51
N CYS A 71 11.43 14.81 5.47
CA CYS A 71 11.20 16.21 5.82
C CYS A 71 12.52 16.90 6.19
N TYR A 72 13.29 16.35 7.14
CA TYR A 72 14.56 16.99 7.51
C TYR A 72 15.59 16.93 6.38
N LYS A 73 15.77 15.76 5.72
CA LYS A 73 16.76 15.56 4.64
C LYS A 73 16.56 16.58 3.52
N ASN A 74 15.32 16.94 3.24
CA ASN A 74 14.93 17.76 2.10
C ASN A 74 14.60 19.20 2.45
N GLY A 75 15.23 19.73 3.50
CA GLY A 75 15.16 21.15 3.86
C GLY A 75 14.13 21.50 4.93
N GLY A 76 13.83 20.54 5.81
CA GLY A 76 12.90 20.71 6.92
C GLY A 76 11.52 21.16 6.44
N GLY A 77 11.02 22.26 7.01
CA GLY A 77 9.72 22.81 6.65
C GLY A 77 9.57 23.20 5.18
N ALA A 78 10.67 23.44 4.45
CA ALA A 78 10.61 23.72 3.01
C ALA A 78 10.09 22.51 2.21
N PHE A 79 10.36 21.28 2.66
CA PHE A 79 9.88 20.04 2.04
C PHE A 79 8.34 19.96 1.98
N LEU A 80 7.64 20.66 2.87
CA LEU A 80 6.18 20.67 2.88
C LEU A 80 5.59 21.29 1.61
N ILE A 81 6.33 22.18 0.93
CA ILE A 81 5.88 22.80 -0.33
C ILE A 81 5.69 21.73 -1.43
N PRO A 82 6.73 20.99 -1.86
CA PRO A 82 6.56 19.93 -2.83
C PRO A 82 5.64 18.82 -2.31
N TYR A 83 5.69 18.48 -1.01
CA TYR A 83 4.77 17.50 -0.42
C TYR A 83 3.29 17.87 -0.63
N PHE A 84 2.89 19.12 -0.36
CA PHE A 84 1.50 19.57 -0.57
C PHE A 84 1.14 19.68 -2.05
N ILE A 85 2.11 20.02 -2.93
CA ILE A 85 1.89 20.02 -4.38
C ILE A 85 1.57 18.60 -4.86
N PHE A 86 2.31 17.57 -4.42
CA PHE A 86 1.99 16.19 -4.77
C PHE A 86 0.72 15.68 -4.08
N LEU A 87 0.45 16.11 -2.85
CA LEU A 87 -0.78 15.76 -2.13
C LEU A 87 -2.02 16.19 -2.91
N PHE A 88 -2.12 17.47 -3.27
CA PHE A 88 -3.28 18.01 -3.97
C PHE A 88 -3.20 17.84 -5.50
N GLY A 89 -1.99 17.69 -6.05
CA GLY A 89 -1.79 17.53 -7.48
C GLY A 89 -1.93 16.08 -7.95
N GLY A 90 -1.66 15.08 -7.10
CA GLY A 90 -1.64 13.67 -7.49
C GLY A 90 -2.22 12.71 -6.45
N GLY A 91 -1.75 12.75 -5.20
CA GLY A 91 -2.13 11.79 -4.15
C GLY A 91 -3.63 11.69 -3.90
N LEU A 92 -4.25 12.80 -3.45
CA LEU A 92 -5.69 12.86 -3.20
C LEU A 92 -6.54 12.56 -4.45
N PRO A 93 -6.24 13.16 -5.63
CA PRO A 93 -6.95 12.83 -6.86
C PRO A 93 -6.89 11.35 -7.24
N VAL A 94 -5.71 10.73 -7.25
CA VAL A 94 -5.56 9.31 -7.65
C VAL A 94 -6.17 8.38 -6.61
N PHE A 95 -6.00 8.68 -5.32
CA PHE A 95 -6.67 7.94 -4.25
C PHE A 95 -8.20 7.94 -4.42
N PHE A 96 -8.80 9.10 -4.66
CA PHE A 96 -10.24 9.19 -4.92
C PHE A 96 -10.63 8.45 -6.22
N LEU A 97 -9.81 8.53 -7.27
CA LEU A 97 -10.03 7.82 -8.54
C LEU A 97 -10.11 6.32 -8.33
N GLU A 98 -9.15 5.72 -7.64
CA GLU A 98 -9.11 4.27 -7.40
C GLU A 98 -10.30 3.80 -6.56
N VAL A 99 -10.59 4.48 -5.44
CA VAL A 99 -11.73 4.13 -4.57
C VAL A 99 -13.05 4.25 -5.33
N ALA A 100 -13.23 5.33 -6.10
CA ALA A 100 -14.43 5.54 -6.89
C ALA A 100 -14.56 4.52 -8.03
N LEU A 101 -13.47 4.21 -8.74
CA LEU A 101 -13.44 3.21 -9.80
C LEU A 101 -13.84 1.83 -9.26
N GLY A 102 -13.28 1.45 -8.12
CA GLY A 102 -13.66 0.24 -7.40
C GLY A 102 -15.14 0.22 -7.06
N GLN A 103 -15.63 1.27 -6.40
CA GLN A 103 -17.04 1.35 -5.99
C GLN A 103 -18.01 1.34 -7.19
N PHE A 104 -17.65 2.02 -8.28
CA PHE A 104 -18.44 2.09 -9.51
C PHE A 104 -18.57 0.72 -10.18
N THR A 105 -17.44 0.04 -10.37
CA THR A 105 -17.40 -1.25 -11.09
C THR A 105 -17.81 -2.43 -10.22
N SER A 106 -17.68 -2.30 -8.89
CA SER A 106 -17.77 -3.39 -7.91
C SER A 106 -16.82 -4.56 -8.25
N GLU A 107 -15.67 -4.26 -8.84
CA GLU A 107 -14.64 -5.20 -9.28
C GLU A 107 -13.27 -4.88 -8.65
N GLY A 108 -12.41 -5.90 -8.52
CA GLY A 108 -11.02 -5.76 -8.09
C GLY A 108 -10.13 -5.04 -9.11
N GLY A 109 -8.85 -4.89 -8.78
CA GLY A 109 -7.90 -4.05 -9.48
C GLY A 109 -7.57 -4.45 -10.93
N ILE A 110 -7.91 -5.67 -11.39
CA ILE A 110 -7.73 -6.09 -12.79
C ILE A 110 -9.04 -5.95 -13.58
N THR A 111 -10.10 -6.57 -13.09
CA THR A 111 -11.39 -6.65 -13.78
C THR A 111 -12.11 -5.31 -13.88
N CYS A 112 -11.79 -4.34 -13.02
CA CYS A 112 -12.30 -2.97 -13.15
C CYS A 112 -11.85 -2.30 -14.46
N TRP A 113 -10.57 -2.47 -14.84
CA TRP A 113 -10.01 -1.93 -16.07
C TRP A 113 -10.53 -2.65 -17.30
N GLU A 114 -10.77 -3.96 -17.22
CA GLU A 114 -11.40 -4.70 -18.32
C GLU A 114 -12.82 -4.19 -18.62
N LYS A 115 -13.59 -3.77 -17.59
CA LYS A 115 -14.92 -3.17 -17.80
C LYS A 115 -14.85 -1.74 -18.30
N LEU A 116 -13.94 -0.93 -17.75
CA LEU A 116 -13.85 0.50 -18.04
C LEU A 116 -13.14 0.78 -19.37
N CYS A 117 -11.95 0.20 -19.57
CA CYS A 117 -11.07 0.49 -20.68
C CYS A 117 -10.20 -0.75 -21.01
N PRO A 118 -10.71 -1.71 -21.80
CA PRO A 118 -10.08 -3.02 -22.03
C PRO A 118 -8.65 -2.96 -22.59
N ILE A 119 -8.30 -1.91 -23.34
CA ILE A 119 -6.95 -1.69 -23.87
C ILE A 119 -5.93 -1.44 -22.74
N PHE A 120 -6.35 -0.88 -21.61
CA PHE A 120 -5.52 -0.55 -20.45
C PHE A 120 -5.66 -1.55 -19.28
N THR A 121 -6.20 -2.76 -19.51
CA THR A 121 -6.21 -3.80 -18.47
C THR A 121 -4.81 -4.15 -17.94
N GLY A 122 -3.75 -3.84 -18.70
CA GLY A 122 -2.36 -3.94 -18.24
C GLY A 122 -2.02 -3.13 -17.00
N ILE A 123 -2.78 -2.05 -16.71
CA ILE A 123 -2.65 -1.28 -15.47
C ILE A 123 -2.91 -2.18 -14.26
N GLY A 124 -4.01 -2.92 -14.27
CA GLY A 124 -4.35 -3.84 -13.17
C GLY A 124 -3.30 -4.94 -12.98
N TYR A 125 -2.77 -5.51 -14.07
CA TYR A 125 -1.69 -6.48 -13.99
C TYR A 125 -0.41 -5.87 -13.40
N ALA A 126 -0.05 -4.65 -13.82
CA ALA A 126 1.10 -3.93 -13.27
C ALA A 126 0.94 -3.71 -11.76
N SER A 127 -0.20 -3.21 -11.31
CA SER A 127 -0.52 -3.02 -9.89
C SER A 127 -0.40 -4.32 -9.09
N ILE A 128 -0.85 -5.45 -9.65
CA ILE A 128 -0.76 -6.75 -8.98
C ILE A 128 0.67 -7.28 -8.90
N VAL A 129 1.51 -7.04 -9.90
CA VAL A 129 2.94 -7.36 -9.81
C VAL A 129 3.61 -6.52 -8.73
N ILE A 130 3.33 -5.21 -8.69
CA ILE A 130 3.92 -4.30 -7.69
C ILE A 130 3.52 -4.74 -6.27
N VAL A 131 2.22 -4.92 -6.00
CA VAL A 131 1.75 -5.31 -4.66
C VAL A 131 2.24 -6.70 -4.27
N SER A 132 2.40 -7.64 -5.22
CA SER A 132 2.98 -8.95 -4.93
C SER A 132 4.43 -8.85 -4.46
N LEU A 133 5.24 -8.03 -5.12
CA LEU A 133 6.63 -7.81 -4.73
C LEU A 133 6.72 -7.05 -3.40
N LEU A 134 5.84 -6.06 -3.20
CA LEU A 134 5.76 -5.28 -1.97
C LEU A 134 5.42 -6.16 -0.75
N ASN A 135 4.39 -7.00 -0.88
CA ASN A 135 3.95 -7.92 0.17
C ASN A 135 5.06 -8.87 0.65
N ILE A 136 6.03 -9.21 -0.21
CA ILE A 136 7.14 -10.11 0.14
C ILE A 136 8.15 -9.42 1.06
N TYR A 137 8.52 -8.17 0.77
CA TYR A 137 9.58 -7.48 1.53
C TYR A 137 9.02 -6.70 2.72
N TYR A 138 7.85 -6.07 2.60
CA TYR A 138 7.29 -5.21 3.66
C TYR A 138 7.06 -6.01 4.95
N ILE A 139 6.61 -7.26 4.83
CA ILE A 139 6.36 -8.14 5.98
C ILE A 139 7.65 -8.56 6.72
N VAL A 140 8.82 -8.45 6.10
CA VAL A 140 10.11 -8.71 6.78
C VAL A 140 10.34 -7.69 7.90
N ILE A 141 9.86 -6.46 7.72
CA ILE A 141 9.93 -5.40 8.72
C ILE A 141 9.13 -5.75 9.96
N LEU A 142 7.95 -6.35 9.76
CA LEU A 142 7.11 -6.87 10.82
C LEU A 142 7.79 -8.03 11.56
N ALA A 143 8.53 -8.89 10.84
CA ALA A 143 9.31 -9.95 11.45
C ALA A 143 10.42 -9.39 12.36
N TRP A 144 11.11 -8.33 11.95
CA TRP A 144 12.06 -7.61 12.82
C TRP A 144 11.36 -6.98 14.03
N GLY A 145 10.21 -6.32 13.83
CA GLY A 145 9.41 -5.77 14.93
C GLY A 145 8.99 -6.82 15.96
N LEU A 146 8.59 -8.01 15.48
CA LEU A 146 8.20 -9.13 16.32
C LEU A 146 9.38 -9.71 17.09
N TYR A 147 10.54 -9.83 16.43
CA TYR A 147 11.77 -10.25 17.06
C TYR A 147 12.14 -9.30 18.21
N TYR A 148 12.17 -7.99 17.97
CA TYR A 148 12.45 -7.01 19.01
C TYR A 148 11.42 -7.06 20.15
N LEU A 149 10.14 -7.25 19.84
CA LEU A 149 9.10 -7.41 20.86
C LEU A 149 9.39 -8.62 21.77
N PHE A 150 9.80 -9.77 21.22
CA PHE A 150 10.18 -10.92 22.03
C PHE A 150 11.40 -10.64 22.91
N GLN A 151 12.36 -9.89 22.38
CA GLN A 151 13.57 -9.49 23.10
C GLN A 151 13.30 -8.48 24.24
N CYS A 152 12.16 -7.79 24.23
CA CYS A 152 11.74 -6.91 25.32
C CYS A 152 11.34 -7.66 26.60
N PHE A 153 11.01 -8.95 26.55
CA PHE A 153 10.56 -9.74 27.71
C PHE A 153 11.74 -10.29 28.54
N GLN A 154 12.87 -9.59 28.53
CA GLN A 154 14.06 -9.89 29.33
C GLN A 154 14.14 -8.93 30.53
N PRO A 155 14.85 -9.30 31.62
CA PRO A 155 15.02 -8.43 32.79
C PRO A 155 15.65 -7.08 32.45
N GLU A 156 16.55 -7.07 31.48
CA GLU A 156 17.18 -5.87 30.93
C GLU A 156 17.15 -5.96 29.40
N LEU A 157 16.97 -4.82 28.73
CA LEU A 157 16.93 -4.79 27.26
C LEU A 157 18.29 -5.23 26.69
N PRO A 158 18.33 -6.19 25.73
CA PRO A 158 19.57 -6.79 25.29
C PRO A 158 20.49 -5.82 24.52
N TRP A 159 19.93 -4.72 24.00
CA TRP A 159 20.67 -3.66 23.31
C TRP A 159 21.10 -2.51 24.22
N ALA A 160 20.85 -2.58 25.54
CA ALA A 160 21.19 -1.50 26.47
C ALA A 160 22.67 -1.45 26.84
N LYS A 161 23.35 -2.59 26.90
CA LYS A 161 24.74 -2.72 27.39
C LYS A 161 25.64 -3.44 26.38
N CYS A 162 26.94 -3.20 26.51
CA CYS A 162 27.95 -3.99 25.83
C CYS A 162 28.24 -5.29 26.62
N LYS A 163 29.13 -6.15 26.09
CA LYS A 163 29.53 -7.46 26.65
C LYS A 163 28.49 -8.59 26.50
N GLN A 164 27.63 -8.49 25.50
CA GLN A 164 26.82 -9.59 25.03
C GLN A 164 27.63 -10.49 24.06
N PRO A 165 27.20 -11.74 23.79
CA PRO A 165 27.94 -12.67 22.93
C PRO A 165 28.18 -12.19 21.50
N TRP A 166 27.38 -11.25 21.01
CA TRP A 166 27.49 -10.64 19.68
C TRP A 166 28.33 -9.36 19.65
N ASN A 167 28.74 -8.84 20.82
CA ASN A 167 29.47 -7.59 20.87
C ASN A 167 30.95 -7.76 20.54
N THR A 168 31.52 -6.74 19.89
CA THR A 168 32.96 -6.67 19.63
C THR A 168 33.67 -5.85 20.72
N GLU A 169 35.00 -5.90 20.73
CA GLU A 169 35.82 -5.02 21.59
C GLU A 169 35.64 -3.53 21.27
N ARG A 170 35.03 -3.19 20.13
CA ARG A 170 34.72 -1.81 19.70
C ARG A 170 33.38 -1.30 20.26
N CYS A 171 32.60 -2.15 20.93
CA CYS A 171 31.37 -1.73 21.56
C CYS A 171 31.65 -0.79 22.73
N ILE A 172 31.12 0.43 22.66
CA ILE A 172 31.17 1.38 23.78
C ILE A 172 29.76 1.76 24.21
N GLU A 173 29.52 1.69 25.52
CA GLU A 173 28.30 2.20 26.15
C GLU A 173 28.30 3.73 26.18
N ASP A 174 27.14 4.35 26.01
CA ASP A 174 27.05 5.82 25.92
C ASP A 174 27.44 6.53 27.22
N THR A 175 27.34 5.86 28.36
CA THR A 175 27.83 6.35 29.65
C THR A 175 29.32 6.69 29.62
N TYR A 176 30.11 6.04 28.77
CA TYR A 176 31.53 6.38 28.57
C TYR A 176 31.72 7.73 27.86
N ARG A 177 30.79 8.17 26.99
CA ARG A 177 30.85 9.47 26.31
C ARG A 177 30.68 10.65 27.27
N GLN A 178 29.96 10.47 28.38
CA GLN A 178 29.78 11.53 29.38
C GLN A 178 31.10 11.87 30.11
N ASN A 179 32.01 10.91 30.23
CA ASN A 179 33.36 11.13 30.77
C ASN A 179 34.33 11.58 29.67
N LYS A 180 34.35 12.90 29.39
CA LYS A 180 35.19 13.52 28.34
C LYS A 180 36.67 13.11 28.37
N SER A 181 37.25 12.92 29.55
CA SER A 181 38.65 12.48 29.73
C SER A 181 38.89 11.07 29.21
N LEU A 182 37.95 10.16 29.42
CA LEU A 182 38.01 8.78 28.96
C LEU A 182 37.63 8.66 27.47
N TRP A 183 36.70 9.49 27.01
CA TRP A 183 36.32 9.59 25.60
C TRP A 183 37.44 10.13 24.72
N LEU A 184 38.21 11.13 25.19
CA LEU A 184 39.39 11.66 24.49
C LEU A 184 40.57 10.67 24.47
N ALA A 185 40.69 9.82 25.50
CA ALA A 185 41.70 8.77 25.56
C ALA A 185 41.38 7.58 24.62
N ALA A 186 40.10 7.34 24.35
CA ALA A 186 39.62 6.35 23.40
C ALA A 186 39.59 6.95 22.00
N ASN A 187 40.66 6.79 21.21
CA ASN A 187 40.83 7.34 19.85
C ASN A 187 39.56 7.16 18.97
N ALA A 188 38.74 8.22 18.85
CA ALA A 188 37.27 8.12 18.82
C ALA A 188 36.60 7.89 17.44
N SER A 189 37.30 7.34 16.44
CA SER A 189 36.73 7.17 15.10
C SER A 189 36.21 5.77 14.77
N ASN A 190 36.46 4.75 15.61
CA ASN A 190 36.18 3.33 15.29
C ASN A 190 35.24 2.61 16.27
N PHE A 191 34.50 3.34 17.11
CA PHE A 191 33.61 2.72 18.11
C PHE A 191 32.16 2.62 17.63
N THR A 192 31.51 1.54 18.04
CA THR A 192 30.12 1.18 17.70
C THR A 192 29.24 1.20 18.94
N SER A 193 27.96 1.50 18.77
CA SER A 193 27.00 1.49 19.89
C SER A 193 26.46 0.06 20.14
N PRO A 194 26.07 -0.29 21.38
CA PRO A 194 25.50 -1.61 21.67
C PRO A 194 24.24 -1.91 20.86
N VAL A 195 23.45 -0.89 20.50
CA VAL A 195 22.24 -1.04 19.69
C VAL A 195 22.58 -1.31 18.22
N THR A 196 23.59 -0.63 17.69
CA THR A 196 24.09 -0.88 16.33
C THR A 196 24.61 -2.31 16.21
N GLU A 197 25.44 -2.77 17.15
CA GLU A 197 25.94 -4.15 17.13
C GLU A 197 24.84 -5.18 17.39
N PHE A 198 23.83 -4.87 18.22
CA PHE A 198 22.66 -5.73 18.36
C PHE A 198 21.92 -5.89 17.03
N TRP A 199 21.70 -4.81 16.28
CA TRP A 199 21.06 -4.85 14.97
C TRP A 199 21.92 -5.62 13.94
N GLU A 200 23.18 -5.22 13.77
CA GLU A 200 24.04 -5.74 12.70
C GLU A 200 24.51 -7.16 12.98
N HIS A 201 24.94 -7.49 14.20
CA HIS A 201 25.56 -8.79 14.50
C HIS A 201 24.56 -9.81 15.03
N ASN A 202 23.61 -9.39 15.89
CA ASN A 202 22.65 -10.32 16.49
C ASN A 202 21.40 -10.50 15.63
N VAL A 203 20.64 -9.43 15.38
CA VAL A 203 19.37 -9.49 14.62
C VAL A 203 19.67 -9.94 13.19
N LEU A 204 20.42 -9.14 12.42
CA LEU A 204 20.72 -9.45 11.02
C LEU A 204 21.83 -10.50 10.89
N GLY A 205 22.90 -10.38 11.69
CA GLY A 205 24.15 -11.11 11.45
C GLY A 205 24.70 -10.81 10.06
N ILE A 206 24.72 -9.53 9.70
CA ILE A 206 24.93 -9.04 8.34
C ILE A 206 26.28 -9.47 7.76
N THR A 207 26.28 -9.89 6.50
CA THR A 207 27.48 -10.24 5.73
C THR A 207 28.08 -9.01 5.05
N ASN A 208 29.19 -9.20 4.33
CA ASN A 208 29.91 -8.10 3.68
C ASN A 208 29.19 -7.52 2.45
N GLY A 209 28.29 -8.27 1.82
CA GLY A 209 27.64 -7.87 0.57
C GLY A 209 26.57 -8.84 0.10
N ILE A 210 25.92 -8.50 -1.02
CA ILE A 210 24.85 -9.31 -1.62
C ILE A 210 25.40 -10.60 -2.27
N GLU A 211 26.70 -10.65 -2.57
CA GLU A 211 27.39 -11.82 -3.09
C GLU A 211 27.51 -12.93 -2.04
N ASP A 212 27.54 -12.57 -0.75
CA ASP A 212 27.60 -13.50 0.36
C ASP A 212 26.27 -13.48 1.14
N ILE A 213 25.30 -14.26 0.67
CA ILE A 213 23.98 -14.33 1.29
C ILE A 213 24.03 -15.01 2.68
N GLY A 214 24.97 -15.92 2.90
CA GLY A 214 25.04 -16.71 4.13
C GLY A 214 23.79 -17.56 4.41
N PRO A 215 23.72 -18.23 5.58
CA PRO A 215 22.58 -19.06 5.96
C PRO A 215 21.35 -18.25 6.39
N VAL A 216 20.18 -18.91 6.39
CA VAL A 216 18.93 -18.36 6.94
C VAL A 216 19.05 -18.17 8.45
N LYS A 217 18.62 -17.01 8.94
CA LYS A 217 18.45 -16.71 10.38
C LYS A 217 17.13 -17.31 10.86
N TRP A 218 17.20 -18.48 11.49
CA TRP A 218 16.02 -19.28 11.87
C TRP A 218 15.08 -18.57 12.84
N ASP A 219 15.62 -17.79 13.76
CA ASP A 219 14.88 -16.96 14.71
C ASP A 219 14.01 -15.92 13.99
N LEU A 220 14.57 -15.21 13.01
CA LEU A 220 13.80 -14.31 12.17
C LEU A 220 12.86 -15.04 11.21
N ALA A 221 13.24 -16.23 10.69
CA ALA A 221 12.39 -17.03 9.82
C ALA A 221 11.12 -17.52 10.54
N LEU A 222 11.21 -17.84 11.83
CA LEU A 222 10.07 -18.16 12.68
C LEU A 222 9.20 -16.93 12.97
N CYS A 223 9.81 -15.77 13.20
CA CYS A 223 9.08 -14.51 13.34
C CYS A 223 8.31 -14.18 12.05
N LEU A 224 8.95 -14.33 10.89
CA LEU A 224 8.34 -14.13 9.58
C LEU A 224 7.15 -15.08 9.37
N LEU A 225 7.30 -16.37 9.72
CA LEU A 225 6.22 -17.34 9.64
C LEU A 225 5.03 -16.93 10.53
N LEU A 226 5.30 -16.52 11.76
CA LEU A 226 4.27 -16.11 12.71
C LEU A 226 3.51 -14.87 12.21
N VAL A 227 4.19 -13.87 11.65
CA VAL A 227 3.52 -12.69 11.06
C VAL A 227 2.64 -13.08 9.87
N TRP A 228 3.10 -13.98 8.99
CA TRP A 228 2.27 -14.49 7.88
C TRP A 228 1.03 -15.24 8.38
N VAL A 229 1.16 -16.03 9.45
CA VAL A 229 0.03 -16.73 10.09
C VAL A 229 -0.96 -15.72 10.67
N ILE A 230 -0.49 -14.68 11.34
CA ILE A 230 -1.34 -13.58 11.85
C ILE A 230 -2.07 -12.91 10.68
N CYS A 231 -1.34 -12.52 9.63
CA CYS A 231 -1.91 -11.88 8.43
C CYS A 231 -3.00 -12.75 7.79
N PHE A 232 -2.75 -14.07 7.66
CA PHE A 232 -3.74 -15.02 7.14
C PHE A 232 -5.04 -14.99 7.94
N PHE A 233 -4.98 -15.08 9.27
CA PHE A 233 -6.18 -15.05 10.12
C PHE A 233 -6.87 -13.68 10.13
N CYS A 234 -6.16 -12.59 9.85
CA CYS A 234 -6.80 -11.28 9.67
C CYS A 234 -7.72 -11.25 8.44
N ILE A 235 -7.35 -11.89 7.32
CA ILE A 235 -8.03 -11.79 6.01
C ILE A 235 -8.82 -13.02 5.57
N TRP A 236 -8.69 -14.15 6.25
CA TRP A 236 -9.26 -15.43 5.80
C TRP A 236 -10.76 -15.37 5.46
N LYS A 237 -11.58 -14.66 6.25
CA LYS A 237 -13.02 -14.43 5.99
C LYS A 237 -13.31 -13.12 5.25
N GLY A 238 -12.31 -12.58 4.56
CA GLY A 238 -12.37 -11.32 3.80
C GLY A 238 -12.70 -10.12 4.67
N VAL A 239 -13.36 -9.13 4.05
CA VAL A 239 -13.72 -7.84 4.66
C VAL A 239 -14.50 -7.93 5.97
N LYS A 240 -15.16 -9.07 6.26
CA LYS A 240 -15.85 -9.29 7.54
C LYS A 240 -14.91 -9.55 8.70
N SER A 241 -13.77 -10.20 8.46
CA SER A 241 -12.72 -10.39 9.46
C SER A 241 -11.85 -9.14 9.55
N THR A 242 -11.38 -8.65 8.40
CA THR A 242 -10.56 -7.44 8.28
C THR A 242 -11.23 -6.26 8.98
N GLY A 243 -12.51 -6.01 8.68
CA GLY A 243 -13.29 -4.92 9.26
C GLY A 243 -13.49 -5.02 10.78
N LYS A 244 -13.20 -6.15 11.43
CA LYS A 244 -13.24 -6.29 12.91
C LYS A 244 -11.88 -6.13 13.55
N VAL A 245 -10.84 -6.69 12.93
CA VAL A 245 -9.46 -6.60 13.43
C VAL A 245 -9.00 -5.13 13.47
N VAL A 246 -9.32 -4.35 12.43
CA VAL A 246 -8.96 -2.92 12.28
C VAL A 246 -9.38 -2.03 13.46
N TYR A 247 -10.40 -2.42 14.24
CA TYR A 247 -10.81 -1.61 15.39
C TYR A 247 -9.75 -1.53 16.47
N ILE A 248 -8.93 -2.56 16.62
CA ILE A 248 -7.81 -2.57 17.58
C ILE A 248 -6.54 -2.13 16.87
N THR A 249 -6.26 -2.75 15.72
CA THR A 249 -4.98 -2.61 15.04
C THR A 249 -4.78 -1.20 14.48
N ALA A 250 -5.84 -0.55 13.99
CA ALA A 250 -5.73 0.83 13.49
C ALA A 250 -5.79 1.86 14.62
N THR A 251 -6.57 1.65 15.67
CA THR A 251 -6.79 2.68 16.71
C THR A 251 -5.64 2.77 17.71
N PHE A 252 -5.04 1.65 18.10
CA PHE A 252 -3.97 1.62 19.08
C PHE A 252 -2.75 2.46 18.67
N PRO A 253 -2.27 2.42 17.40
CA PRO A 253 -1.20 3.29 16.97
C PRO A 253 -1.49 4.78 17.09
N PHE A 254 -2.70 5.25 16.82
CA PHE A 254 -3.04 6.67 17.02
C PHE A 254 -2.94 7.07 18.49
N VAL A 255 -3.45 6.22 19.40
CA VAL A 255 -3.33 6.44 20.85
C VAL A 255 -1.86 6.48 21.26
N MET A 256 -1.06 5.53 20.77
CA MET A 256 0.36 5.47 21.07
C MET A 256 1.14 6.65 20.52
N LEU A 257 0.84 7.13 19.31
CA LEU A 257 1.47 8.32 18.74
C LEU A 257 1.19 9.56 19.59
N ILE A 258 -0.02 9.70 20.15
CA ILE A 258 -0.33 10.80 21.08
C ILE A 258 0.49 10.67 22.38
N VAL A 259 0.58 9.46 22.94
CA VAL A 259 1.38 9.19 24.16
C VAL A 259 2.85 9.49 23.92
N LEU A 260 3.41 9.03 22.80
CA LEU A 260 4.80 9.28 22.41
C LEU A 260 5.06 10.74 22.10
N LEU A 261 4.09 11.45 21.52
CA LEU A 261 4.18 12.89 21.31
C LEU A 261 4.29 13.63 22.65
N ILE A 262 3.37 13.38 23.59
CA ILE A 262 3.37 14.01 24.91
C ILE A 262 4.67 13.69 25.64
N ARG A 263 5.10 12.41 25.60
CA ARG A 263 6.36 12.02 26.23
C ARG A 263 7.56 12.70 25.55
N GLY A 264 7.61 12.69 24.23
CA GLY A 264 8.69 13.25 23.45
C GLY A 264 8.88 14.75 23.70
N VAL A 265 7.80 15.54 23.65
CA VAL A 265 7.88 17.00 23.85
C VAL A 265 8.17 17.41 25.30
N THR A 266 8.00 16.51 26.27
CA THR A 266 8.34 16.76 27.68
C THR A 266 9.78 16.38 28.04
N LEU A 267 10.52 15.75 27.12
CA LEU A 267 11.92 15.42 27.32
C LEU A 267 12.82 16.65 27.15
N PRO A 268 13.96 16.73 27.87
CA PRO A 268 14.94 17.78 27.64
C PRO A 268 15.51 17.67 26.21
N GLY A 269 15.77 18.79 25.55
CA GLY A 269 16.30 18.80 24.18
C GLY A 269 15.28 18.61 23.06
N ALA A 270 14.01 18.36 23.38
CA ALA A 270 12.95 18.20 22.39
C ALA A 270 12.82 19.39 21.43
N SER A 271 13.03 20.62 21.92
CA SER A 271 12.94 21.84 21.11
C SER A 271 14.01 21.91 20.02
N ALA A 272 15.23 21.41 20.28
CA ALA A 272 16.29 21.32 19.28
C ALA A 272 15.92 20.33 18.17
N GLY A 273 15.37 19.17 18.56
CA GLY A 273 14.83 18.17 17.63
C GLY A 273 13.74 18.71 16.72
N ILE A 274 12.74 19.40 17.29
CA ILE A 274 11.63 20.00 16.52
C ILE A 274 12.15 21.11 15.59
N LYS A 275 13.11 21.91 16.05
CA LYS A 275 13.76 22.91 15.20
C LYS A 275 14.46 22.22 14.02
N PHE A 276 15.19 21.13 14.27
CA PHE A 276 15.86 20.37 13.22
C PHE A 276 14.88 19.76 12.21
N TYR A 277 13.70 19.35 12.66
CA TYR A 277 12.63 18.83 11.80
C TYR A 277 12.00 19.89 10.88
N LEU A 278 11.73 21.10 11.37
CA LEU A 278 10.91 22.09 10.65
C LEU A 278 11.64 23.35 10.18
N TYR A 279 12.89 23.58 10.60
CA TYR A 279 13.61 24.78 10.17
C TYR A 279 13.78 24.76 8.64
N PRO A 280 13.24 25.76 7.92
CA PRO A 280 13.15 25.69 6.47
C PRO A 280 14.47 26.08 5.80
N ASP A 281 15.01 25.19 4.96
CA ASP A 281 16.08 25.50 4.02
C ASP A 281 15.53 25.52 2.58
N LEU A 282 15.24 26.73 2.10
CA LEU A 282 14.69 26.95 0.75
C LEU A 282 15.71 26.63 -0.36
N ALA A 283 17.01 26.55 -0.07
CA ALA A 283 18.00 26.20 -1.09
C ALA A 283 17.83 24.75 -1.58
N ARG A 284 17.35 23.86 -0.71
CA ARG A 284 17.06 22.45 -1.05
C ARG A 284 16.01 22.30 -2.14
N LEU A 285 15.06 23.25 -2.29
CA LEU A 285 14.01 23.17 -3.33
C LEU A 285 14.56 23.24 -4.76
N LYS A 286 15.80 23.70 -4.96
CA LYS A 286 16.49 23.67 -6.26
C LYS A 286 16.93 22.27 -6.66
N ASP A 287 17.05 21.35 -5.71
CA ASP A 287 17.44 19.97 -5.95
C ASP A 287 16.24 19.16 -6.44
N PRO A 288 16.28 18.58 -7.65
CA PRO A 288 15.21 17.72 -8.16
C PRO A 288 14.92 16.50 -7.28
N GLU A 289 15.91 16.00 -6.51
CA GLU A 289 15.72 14.85 -5.60
C GLU A 289 14.62 15.13 -4.56
N VAL A 290 14.50 16.39 -4.12
CA VAL A 290 13.47 16.83 -3.17
C VAL A 290 12.05 16.61 -3.71
N TRP A 291 11.85 16.82 -5.01
CA TRP A 291 10.55 16.65 -5.66
C TRP A 291 10.22 15.19 -5.92
N ILE A 292 11.24 14.38 -6.26
CA ILE A 292 11.08 12.93 -6.42
C ILE A 292 10.75 12.27 -5.09
N ASP A 293 11.45 12.65 -4.02
CA ASP A 293 11.20 12.17 -2.65
C ASP A 293 9.78 12.56 -2.18
N ALA A 294 9.34 13.79 -2.45
CA ALA A 294 7.99 14.25 -2.10
C ALA A 294 6.89 13.46 -2.84
N GLY A 295 7.03 13.30 -4.16
CA GLY A 295 6.08 12.54 -4.98
C GLY A 295 6.03 11.07 -4.56
N THR A 296 7.20 10.44 -4.45
CA THR A 296 7.28 9.03 -4.02
C THR A 296 6.69 8.82 -2.64
N GLN A 297 6.97 9.73 -1.69
CA GLN A 297 6.40 9.66 -0.34
C GLN A 297 4.87 9.72 -0.36
N ILE A 298 4.26 10.62 -1.15
CA ILE A 298 2.81 10.73 -1.24
C ILE A 298 2.20 9.45 -1.84
N PHE A 299 2.74 8.96 -2.95
CA PHE A 299 2.15 7.82 -3.65
C PHE A 299 2.27 6.53 -2.83
N PHE A 300 3.44 6.33 -2.21
CA PHE A 300 3.66 5.21 -1.30
C PHE A 300 2.81 5.33 -0.02
N SER A 301 2.75 6.52 0.59
CA SER A 301 1.99 6.74 1.83
C SER A 301 0.48 6.62 1.66
N TYR A 302 -0.06 6.78 0.44
CA TYR A 302 -1.48 6.55 0.17
C TYR A 302 -1.78 5.13 -0.32
N ALA A 303 -0.74 4.30 -0.53
CA ALA A 303 -0.85 2.96 -1.12
C ALA A 303 -1.66 2.94 -2.43
N ILE A 304 -1.49 4.00 -3.24
CA ILE A 304 -2.17 4.16 -4.54
C ILE A 304 -1.40 3.47 -5.66
N CYS A 305 -2.11 3.11 -6.73
CA CYS A 305 -1.60 2.38 -7.90
C CYS A 305 -1.19 0.93 -7.61
N LEU A 306 -1.52 0.43 -6.41
CA LEU A 306 -1.36 -0.96 -5.99
C LEU A 306 -2.62 -1.81 -6.22
N GLY A 307 -3.73 -1.18 -6.63
CA GLY A 307 -5.03 -1.84 -6.79
C GLY A 307 -5.74 -2.18 -5.47
N ALA A 308 -5.08 -1.99 -4.32
CA ALA A 308 -5.67 -2.22 -2.99
C ALA A 308 -6.85 -1.27 -2.72
N MET A 309 -6.71 0.03 -3.00
CA MET A 309 -7.78 1.01 -2.81
C MET A 309 -8.98 0.74 -3.73
N THR A 310 -8.73 0.33 -4.97
CA THR A 310 -9.76 -0.15 -5.90
C THR A 310 -10.50 -1.37 -5.34
N SER A 311 -9.78 -2.34 -4.78
CA SER A 311 -10.38 -3.51 -4.13
C SER A 311 -11.18 -3.18 -2.87
N LEU A 312 -10.70 -2.28 -2.00
CA LEU A 312 -11.46 -1.84 -0.83
C LEU A 312 -12.71 -1.04 -1.22
N GLY A 313 -12.60 -0.15 -2.21
CA GLY A 313 -13.70 0.65 -2.73
C GLY A 313 -14.81 -0.19 -3.36
N SER A 314 -14.49 -1.30 -4.00
CA SER A 314 -15.47 -2.18 -4.66
C SER A 314 -16.36 -2.98 -3.69
N TYR A 315 -15.96 -3.07 -2.42
CA TYR A 315 -16.82 -3.55 -1.33
C TYR A 315 -17.76 -2.46 -0.77
N ASN A 316 -17.66 -1.21 -1.20
CA ASN A 316 -18.61 -0.15 -0.82
C ASN A 316 -19.97 -0.34 -1.49
N LYS A 317 -21.00 0.20 -0.84
CA LYS A 317 -22.34 0.31 -1.44
C LYS A 317 -22.27 1.33 -2.59
N TYR A 318 -23.05 1.11 -3.65
CA TYR A 318 -23.00 1.95 -4.85
C TYR A 318 -23.23 3.44 -4.56
N LYS A 319 -24.22 3.76 -3.71
CA LYS A 319 -24.56 5.14 -3.32
C LYS A 319 -23.73 5.70 -2.14
N TYR A 320 -22.59 5.09 -1.83
CA TYR A 320 -21.72 5.57 -0.75
C TYR A 320 -20.99 6.85 -1.16
N ASN A 321 -20.90 7.83 -0.25
CA ASN A 321 -20.20 9.08 -0.53
C ASN A 321 -18.69 8.92 -0.30
N CYS A 322 -18.01 8.29 -1.28
CA CYS A 322 -16.57 8.07 -1.21
C CYS A 322 -15.77 9.37 -1.32
N TYR A 323 -16.26 10.39 -2.03
CA TYR A 323 -15.55 11.67 -2.18
C TYR A 323 -15.25 12.34 -0.83
N ARG A 324 -16.28 12.50 0.02
CA ARG A 324 -16.12 13.11 1.35
C ARG A 324 -15.10 12.34 2.18
N ASP A 325 -15.23 11.02 2.20
CA ASP A 325 -14.39 10.19 3.07
C ASP A 325 -12.96 10.11 2.56
N CYS A 326 -12.74 10.11 1.24
CA CYS A 326 -11.39 10.19 0.67
C CYS A 326 -10.67 11.48 1.07
N LEU A 327 -11.37 12.62 1.10
CA LEU A 327 -10.78 13.89 1.55
C LEU A 327 -10.43 13.87 3.05
N LEU A 328 -11.34 13.35 3.89
CA LEU A 328 -11.10 13.23 5.33
C LEU A 328 -9.95 12.26 5.64
N LEU A 329 -9.91 11.13 4.93
CA LEU A 329 -8.86 10.13 5.05
C LEU A 329 -7.52 10.71 4.58
N GLY A 330 -7.46 11.43 3.47
CA GLY A 330 -6.20 12.06 3.06
C GLY A 330 -5.70 13.11 4.05
N ALA A 331 -6.60 13.91 4.63
CA ALA A 331 -6.23 14.83 5.71
C ALA A 331 -5.69 14.08 6.94
N LEU A 332 -6.30 12.95 7.31
CA LEU A 332 -5.83 12.08 8.39
C LEU A 332 -4.43 11.52 8.09
N ASN A 333 -4.19 11.01 6.89
CA ASN A 333 -2.90 10.41 6.50
C ASN A 333 -1.74 11.41 6.60
N SER A 334 -1.88 12.56 5.95
CA SER A 334 -0.87 13.62 5.98
C SER A 334 -0.75 14.28 7.35
N GLY A 335 -1.86 14.45 8.06
CA GLY A 335 -1.87 14.94 9.44
C GLY A 335 -1.10 14.02 10.39
N THR A 336 -1.31 12.70 10.29
CA THR A 336 -0.58 11.73 11.10
C THR A 336 0.91 11.69 10.77
N SER A 337 1.28 11.78 9.49
CA SER A 337 2.69 11.94 9.08
C SER A 337 3.34 13.15 9.75
N PHE A 338 2.66 14.30 9.69
CA PHE A 338 3.15 15.54 10.28
C PHE A 338 3.33 15.45 11.80
N VAL A 339 2.31 14.91 12.51
CA VAL A 339 2.34 14.72 13.97
C VAL A 339 3.38 13.70 14.39
N SER A 340 3.52 12.60 13.66
CA SER A 340 4.55 11.58 13.92
C SER A 340 5.95 12.17 13.83
N GLY A 341 6.17 13.14 12.94
CA GLY A 341 7.42 13.88 12.89
C GLY A 341 7.78 14.60 14.18
N PHE A 342 6.81 15.24 14.85
CA PHE A 342 7.05 15.82 16.18
C PHE A 342 7.38 14.75 17.23
N ALA A 343 6.66 13.63 17.23
CA ALA A 343 6.90 12.55 18.19
C ALA A 343 8.31 11.96 18.02
N ILE A 344 8.76 11.71 16.78
CA ILE A 344 10.10 11.16 16.52
C ILE A 344 11.20 12.18 16.77
N PHE A 345 11.10 13.39 16.21
CA PHE A 345 12.19 14.36 16.32
C PHE A 345 12.34 14.95 17.71
N SER A 346 11.29 15.00 18.52
CA SER A 346 11.43 15.39 19.93
C SER A 346 12.26 14.36 20.73
N VAL A 347 12.05 13.06 20.48
CA VAL A 347 12.86 11.98 21.06
C VAL A 347 14.29 11.97 20.53
N LEU A 348 14.51 12.23 19.23
CA LEU A 348 15.86 12.37 18.68
C LEU A 348 16.60 13.59 19.23
N GLY A 349 15.91 14.70 19.45
CA GLY A 349 16.48 15.89 20.08
C GLY A 349 16.94 15.62 21.51
N PHE A 350 16.16 14.85 22.28
CA PHE A 350 16.55 14.34 23.58
C PHE A 350 17.80 13.46 23.51
N MET A 351 17.82 12.47 22.60
CA MET A 351 18.96 11.59 22.40
C MET A 351 20.24 12.35 22.05
N ALA A 352 20.15 13.32 21.14
CA ALA A 352 21.27 14.17 20.74
C ALA A 352 21.81 15.00 21.92
N GLN A 353 20.92 15.56 22.75
CA GLN A 353 21.31 16.32 23.94
C GLN A 353 21.99 15.43 25.00
N GLU A 354 21.43 14.26 25.31
CA GLU A 354 22.00 13.33 26.28
C GLU A 354 23.37 12.79 25.85
N GLN A 355 23.56 12.59 24.55
CA GLN A 355 24.83 12.13 23.97
C GLN A 355 25.83 13.26 23.69
N GLY A 356 25.40 14.52 23.71
CA GLY A 356 26.21 15.67 23.34
C GLY A 356 26.68 15.67 21.88
N VAL A 357 25.85 15.16 20.96
CA VAL A 357 26.16 15.08 19.51
C VAL A 357 25.16 15.89 18.67
N ASP A 358 25.50 16.13 17.42
CA ASP A 358 24.56 16.74 16.45
C ASP A 358 23.39 15.78 16.17
N ILE A 359 22.18 16.34 16.01
CA ILE A 359 20.96 15.60 15.68
C ILE A 359 21.12 14.85 14.35
N ALA A 360 21.88 15.41 13.39
CA ALA A 360 22.16 14.77 12.11
C ALA A 360 22.90 13.42 12.27
N ALA A 361 23.69 13.25 13.34
CA ALA A 361 24.45 12.04 13.60
C ALA A 361 23.60 10.92 14.24
N VAL A 362 22.41 11.23 14.74
CA VAL A 362 21.48 10.26 15.34
C VAL A 362 20.25 9.98 14.46
N ALA A 363 20.05 10.78 13.40
CA ALA A 363 18.94 10.67 12.48
C ALA A 363 19.21 9.63 11.37
N GLU A 364 19.06 8.35 11.71
CA GLU A 364 19.20 7.23 10.77
C GLU A 364 18.10 7.20 9.71
N SER A 365 18.39 6.61 8.54
CA SER A 365 17.43 6.44 7.44
C SER A 365 16.75 5.07 7.45
N GLY A 366 15.48 5.02 7.04
CA GLY A 366 14.76 3.76 6.81
C GLY A 366 14.64 2.90 8.09
N PRO A 367 14.89 1.58 8.01
CA PRO A 367 14.79 0.68 9.16
C PRO A 367 15.68 1.07 10.35
N GLY A 368 16.83 1.72 10.10
CA GLY A 368 17.74 2.17 11.16
C GLY A 368 17.07 3.13 12.14
N LEU A 369 16.11 3.93 11.69
CA LEU A 369 15.41 4.87 12.58
C LEU A 369 14.58 4.14 13.65
N ALA A 370 13.86 3.07 13.28
CA ALA A 370 13.02 2.32 14.22
C ALA A 370 13.76 1.21 14.96
N PHE A 371 14.82 0.64 14.40
CA PHE A 371 15.54 -0.50 15.00
C PHE A 371 16.89 -0.13 15.63
N ILE A 372 17.40 1.08 15.39
CA ILE A 372 18.64 1.59 15.99
C ILE A 372 18.37 2.86 16.81
N ALA A 373 17.95 3.95 16.16
CA ALA A 373 17.84 5.25 16.83
C ALA A 373 16.76 5.26 17.93
N TYR A 374 15.56 4.72 17.64
CA TYR A 374 14.48 4.71 18.62
C TYR A 374 14.74 3.77 19.82
N PRO A 375 15.17 2.51 19.64
CA PRO A 375 15.48 1.63 20.76
C PRO A 375 16.60 2.19 21.61
N LYS A 376 17.56 2.89 20.99
CA LYS A 376 18.61 3.63 21.69
C LYS A 376 18.04 4.73 22.58
N ALA A 377 17.19 5.60 22.06
CA ALA A 377 16.57 6.66 22.85
C ALA A 377 15.73 6.09 24.01
N VAL A 378 15.04 4.97 23.78
CA VAL A 378 14.26 4.28 24.82
C VAL A 378 15.13 3.80 25.99
N THR A 379 16.35 3.31 25.73
CA THR A 379 17.25 2.87 26.82
C THR A 379 17.66 3.99 27.78
N MET A 380 17.54 5.25 27.35
CA MET A 380 17.87 6.43 28.14
C MET A 380 16.66 6.96 28.95
N MET A 381 15.46 6.42 28.72
CA MET A 381 14.26 6.85 29.42
C MET A 381 14.02 6.01 30.70
N PRO A 382 13.35 6.56 31.72
CA PRO A 382 12.90 5.78 32.86
C PRO A 382 11.90 4.71 32.41
N PHE A 383 12.01 3.51 32.99
CA PHE A 383 11.21 2.33 32.64
C PHE A 383 11.34 1.92 31.16
N PRO A 384 12.58 1.69 30.65
CA PRO A 384 12.85 1.52 29.24
C PRO A 384 12.09 0.32 28.61
N THR A 385 11.90 -0.75 29.38
CA THR A 385 11.17 -1.94 28.93
C THR A 385 9.72 -1.65 28.54
N VAL A 386 9.01 -0.79 29.29
CA VAL A 386 7.61 -0.45 29.00
C VAL A 386 7.51 0.31 27.68
N TRP A 387 8.37 1.31 27.49
CA TRP A 387 8.41 2.10 26.25
C TRP A 387 8.78 1.24 25.04
N ALA A 388 9.72 0.30 25.20
CA ALA A 388 10.12 -0.61 24.14
C ALA A 388 8.96 -1.53 23.72
N ILE A 389 8.27 -2.16 24.68
CA ILE A 389 7.11 -3.03 24.40
C ILE A 389 6.02 -2.24 23.66
N LEU A 390 5.64 -1.07 24.17
CA LEU A 390 4.59 -0.26 23.57
C LEU A 390 4.96 0.21 22.16
N PHE A 391 6.22 0.58 21.93
CA PHE A 391 6.71 0.99 20.63
C PHE A 391 6.70 -0.16 19.61
N PHE A 392 7.20 -1.34 19.98
CA PHE A 392 7.22 -2.48 19.04
C PHE A 392 5.83 -3.07 18.79
N ILE A 393 4.91 -3.01 19.77
CA ILE A 393 3.49 -3.31 19.52
C ILE A 393 2.90 -2.30 18.53
N MET A 394 3.13 -0.99 18.73
CA MET A 394 2.67 0.04 17.79
C MET A 394 3.23 -0.20 16.38
N LEU A 395 4.53 -0.48 16.25
CA LEU A 395 5.19 -0.78 14.99
C LEU A 395 4.55 -2.00 14.30
N LEU A 396 4.31 -3.07 15.06
CA LEU A 396 3.65 -4.27 14.55
C LEU A 396 2.23 -3.99 14.06
N LEU A 397 1.43 -3.27 14.83
CA LEU A 397 0.04 -2.97 14.46
C LEU A 397 -0.05 -2.05 13.23
N LEU A 398 0.81 -1.02 13.14
CA LEU A 398 0.92 -0.16 11.95
C LEU A 398 1.31 -0.95 10.69
N GLY A 399 2.28 -1.85 10.80
CA GLY A 399 2.69 -2.65 9.66
C GLY A 399 1.63 -3.70 9.28
N LEU A 400 0.98 -4.33 10.27
CA LEU A 400 0.00 -5.39 10.01
C LEU A 400 -1.20 -4.86 9.22
N ASP A 401 -1.67 -3.65 9.53
CA ASP A 401 -2.79 -3.04 8.82
C ASP A 401 -2.50 -2.80 7.34
N SER A 402 -1.35 -2.20 7.02
CA SER A 402 -0.91 -2.04 5.63
C SER A 402 -0.80 -3.40 4.93
N GLN A 403 -0.10 -4.35 5.55
CA GLN A 403 0.16 -5.66 4.97
C GLN A 403 -1.14 -6.40 4.61
N PHE A 404 -2.11 -6.48 5.53
CA PHE A 404 -3.32 -7.24 5.22
C PHE A 404 -4.23 -6.53 4.22
N VAL A 405 -4.20 -5.19 4.14
CA VAL A 405 -4.96 -4.44 3.13
C VAL A 405 -4.40 -4.70 1.74
N GLU A 406 -3.08 -4.72 1.61
CA GLU A 406 -2.38 -4.99 0.35
C GLU A 406 -2.58 -6.44 -0.10
N VAL A 407 -2.46 -7.41 0.82
CA VAL A 407 -2.76 -8.81 0.53
C VAL A 407 -4.24 -9.00 0.18
N GLU A 408 -5.18 -8.40 0.92
CA GLU A 408 -6.61 -8.46 0.56
C GLU A 408 -6.84 -7.85 -0.83
N GLY A 409 -6.20 -6.72 -1.15
CA GLY A 409 -6.27 -6.08 -2.46
C GLY A 409 -5.80 -6.98 -3.61
N GLN A 410 -4.69 -7.68 -3.40
CA GLN A 410 -4.15 -8.68 -4.32
C GLN A 410 -5.12 -9.86 -4.50
N ILE A 411 -5.60 -10.41 -3.39
CA ILE A 411 -6.50 -11.57 -3.37
C ILE A 411 -7.82 -11.24 -4.06
N THR A 412 -8.44 -10.12 -3.75
CA THR A 412 -9.67 -9.66 -4.40
C THR A 412 -9.52 -9.61 -5.92
N SER A 413 -8.43 -9.01 -6.40
CA SER A 413 -8.19 -8.84 -7.85
C SER A 413 -8.00 -10.18 -8.57
N LEU A 414 -7.31 -11.14 -7.93
CA LEU A 414 -7.08 -12.47 -8.50
C LEU A 414 -8.33 -13.36 -8.42
N VAL A 415 -9.10 -13.25 -7.33
CA VAL A 415 -10.37 -13.98 -7.15
C VAL A 415 -11.42 -13.49 -8.15
N ASP A 416 -11.42 -12.20 -8.48
CA ASP A 416 -12.36 -11.60 -9.42
C ASP A 416 -12.10 -12.01 -10.89
N LEU A 417 -10.89 -12.48 -11.23
CA LEU A 417 -10.61 -13.08 -12.54
C LEU A 417 -11.27 -14.45 -12.75
N TYR A 418 -11.37 -15.25 -11.67
CA TYR A 418 -11.93 -16.60 -11.72
C TYR A 418 -12.98 -16.83 -10.62
N PRO A 419 -14.06 -16.03 -10.58
CA PRO A 419 -14.99 -16.01 -9.46
C PRO A 419 -15.78 -17.32 -9.35
N SER A 420 -16.07 -17.97 -10.47
CA SER A 420 -16.78 -19.25 -10.54
C SER A 420 -16.01 -20.40 -9.90
N PHE A 421 -14.68 -20.30 -9.79
CA PHE A 421 -13.83 -21.31 -9.20
C PHE A 421 -13.42 -20.95 -7.77
N LEU A 422 -12.93 -19.71 -7.55
CA LEU A 422 -12.29 -19.30 -6.29
C LEU A 422 -13.27 -18.85 -5.20
N ARG A 423 -14.48 -18.36 -5.56
CA ARG A 423 -15.49 -17.97 -4.56
C ARG A 423 -16.32 -19.14 -4.03
N LYS A 424 -16.02 -20.39 -4.40
CA LYS A 424 -16.81 -21.58 -3.99
C LYS A 424 -16.20 -22.26 -2.75
N GLY A 425 -17.04 -22.50 -1.74
CA GLY A 425 -16.64 -23.20 -0.50
C GLY A 425 -15.44 -22.53 0.18
N TYR A 426 -14.46 -23.33 0.60
CA TYR A 426 -13.24 -22.86 1.28
C TYR A 426 -12.07 -22.54 0.33
N ARG A 427 -12.33 -22.42 -0.98
CA ARG A 427 -11.27 -22.27 -1.99
C ARG A 427 -10.57 -20.92 -1.91
N ARG A 428 -11.27 -19.86 -1.48
CA ARG A 428 -10.67 -18.54 -1.24
C ARG A 428 -9.64 -18.63 -0.11
N GLU A 429 -9.99 -19.27 0.99
CA GLU A 429 -9.14 -19.46 2.16
C GLU A 429 -7.89 -20.28 1.81
N VAL A 430 -8.07 -21.38 1.07
CA VAL A 430 -6.94 -22.19 0.58
C VAL A 430 -6.06 -21.36 -0.36
N PHE A 431 -6.64 -20.56 -1.25
CA PHE A 431 -5.89 -19.70 -2.15
C PHE A 431 -5.06 -18.64 -1.42
N ILE A 432 -5.63 -18.02 -0.39
CA ILE A 432 -4.90 -17.08 0.49
C ILE A 432 -3.74 -17.81 1.17
N ALA A 433 -3.98 -19.00 1.74
CA ALA A 433 -2.93 -19.78 2.40
C ALA A 433 -1.78 -20.10 1.44
N ILE A 434 -2.08 -20.47 0.18
CA ILE A 434 -1.08 -20.72 -0.85
C ILE A 434 -0.26 -19.46 -1.14
N ILE A 435 -0.91 -18.31 -1.32
CA ILE A 435 -0.19 -17.04 -1.56
C ILE A 435 0.68 -16.65 -0.38
N CYS A 436 0.18 -16.74 0.86
CA CYS A 436 0.98 -16.49 2.06
C CYS A 436 2.18 -17.45 2.15
N CYS A 437 2.00 -18.74 1.83
CA CYS A 437 3.09 -19.72 1.81
C CYS A 437 4.15 -19.42 0.74
N ILE A 438 3.73 -19.05 -0.48
CA ILE A 438 4.67 -18.66 -1.54
C ILE A 438 5.45 -17.40 -1.12
N SER A 439 4.75 -16.38 -0.61
CA SER A 439 5.38 -15.14 -0.16
C SER A 439 6.30 -15.36 1.04
N TYR A 440 5.97 -16.29 1.95
CA TYR A 440 6.87 -16.72 3.02
C TYR A 440 8.16 -17.33 2.48
N LEU A 441 8.05 -18.30 1.54
CA LEU A 441 9.21 -18.96 0.95
C LEU A 441 10.12 -17.98 0.20
N LEU A 442 9.55 -17.02 -0.53
CA LEU A 442 10.31 -15.96 -1.18
C LEU A 442 10.92 -15.01 -0.13
N GLY A 443 10.18 -14.67 0.92
CA GLY A 443 10.64 -13.83 2.02
C GLY A 443 11.83 -14.41 2.78
N LEU A 444 12.01 -15.73 2.83
CA LEU A 444 13.18 -16.37 3.44
C LEU A 444 14.51 -15.87 2.84
N THR A 445 14.53 -15.46 1.58
CA THR A 445 15.73 -14.88 0.94
C THR A 445 16.20 -13.59 1.62
N MET A 446 15.28 -12.80 2.16
CA MET A 446 15.52 -11.54 2.87
C MET A 446 15.78 -11.73 4.36
N VAL A 447 15.66 -12.97 4.86
CA VAL A 447 15.89 -13.36 6.26
C VAL A 447 17.16 -14.22 6.39
N THR A 448 18.04 -14.14 5.39
CA THR A 448 19.40 -14.64 5.45
C THR A 448 20.34 -13.61 6.08
N LYS A 449 21.59 -13.99 6.37
CA LYS A 449 22.60 -13.04 6.85
C LYS A 449 22.84 -11.88 5.88
N GLY A 450 22.88 -12.13 4.58
CA GLY A 450 22.92 -11.10 3.52
C GLY A 450 21.54 -10.57 3.11
N GLY A 451 20.48 -10.98 3.83
CA GLY A 451 19.09 -10.69 3.47
C GLY A 451 18.74 -9.21 3.48
N MET A 452 19.44 -8.40 4.28
CA MET A 452 19.27 -6.94 4.29
C MET A 452 19.60 -6.29 2.94
N PHE A 453 20.60 -6.82 2.21
CA PHE A 453 20.93 -6.29 0.89
C PHE A 453 19.85 -6.62 -0.15
N VAL A 454 19.29 -7.83 -0.08
CA VAL A 454 18.17 -8.27 -0.93
C VAL A 454 16.91 -7.46 -0.60
N PHE A 455 16.61 -7.26 0.68
CA PHE A 455 15.52 -6.42 1.15
C PHE A 455 15.60 -5.00 0.57
N GLN A 456 16.77 -4.36 0.66
CA GLN A 456 16.94 -3.00 0.10
C GLN A 456 16.82 -2.96 -1.42
N LEU A 457 17.24 -4.02 -2.12
CA LEU A 457 17.06 -4.10 -3.57
C LEU A 457 15.57 -4.10 -3.95
N PHE A 458 14.75 -4.84 -3.21
CA PHE A 458 13.30 -4.86 -3.39
C PHE A 458 12.66 -3.52 -3.03
N ASP A 459 12.99 -2.97 -1.86
CA ASP A 459 12.44 -1.69 -1.38
C ASP A 459 12.78 -0.53 -2.34
N TYR A 460 14.00 -0.53 -2.90
CA TYR A 460 14.44 0.54 -3.80
C TYR A 460 13.88 0.41 -5.22
N TYR A 461 13.76 -0.79 -5.79
CA TYR A 461 13.39 -0.98 -7.21
C TYR A 461 11.98 -1.55 -7.45
N ALA A 462 11.54 -2.53 -6.67
CA ALA A 462 10.35 -3.33 -7.00
C ALA A 462 9.04 -2.56 -6.84
N ALA A 463 8.85 -1.96 -5.65
CA ALA A 463 7.74 -1.06 -5.37
C ALA A 463 8.21 0.39 -5.24
N SER A 464 9.12 0.76 -6.15
CA SER A 464 9.74 2.07 -6.19
C SER A 464 8.74 3.16 -6.59
N GLY A 465 9.06 4.41 -6.23
CA GLY A 465 8.30 5.56 -6.69
C GLY A 465 8.18 5.62 -8.21
N VAL A 466 9.20 5.16 -8.95
CA VAL A 466 9.20 5.17 -10.42
C VAL A 466 8.11 4.26 -11.00
N CYS A 467 7.93 3.06 -10.44
CA CYS A 467 6.87 2.14 -10.83
C CYS A 467 5.48 2.74 -10.55
N LEU A 468 5.29 3.33 -9.37
CA LEU A 468 4.00 3.93 -8.99
C LEU A 468 3.64 5.15 -9.85
N LEU A 469 4.61 6.02 -10.12
CA LEU A 469 4.42 7.19 -11.00
C LEU A 469 4.07 6.76 -12.43
N TRP A 470 4.69 5.68 -12.94
CA TRP A 470 4.37 5.11 -14.25
C TRP A 470 2.93 4.61 -14.32
N VAL A 471 2.48 3.84 -13.33
CA VAL A 471 1.11 3.33 -13.29
C VAL A 471 0.11 4.49 -13.17
N ALA A 472 0.33 5.44 -12.26
CA ALA A 472 -0.56 6.58 -12.06
C ALA A 472 -0.75 7.45 -13.33
N PHE A 473 0.32 7.63 -14.12
CA PHE A 473 0.23 8.32 -15.39
C PHE A 473 -0.77 7.61 -16.32
N PHE A 474 -0.65 6.29 -16.47
CA PHE A 474 -1.55 5.51 -17.33
C PHE A 474 -2.96 5.40 -16.76
N GLU A 475 -3.16 5.37 -15.45
CA GLU A 475 -4.49 5.45 -14.82
C GLU A 475 -5.21 6.74 -15.21
N CYS A 476 -4.52 7.87 -15.10
CA CYS A 476 -5.05 9.17 -15.47
C CYS A 476 -5.35 9.25 -16.97
N VAL A 477 -4.45 8.75 -17.83
CA VAL A 477 -4.67 8.69 -19.29
C VAL A 477 -5.87 7.82 -19.63
N ALA A 478 -5.98 6.63 -19.04
CA ALA A 478 -7.07 5.69 -19.30
C ALA A 478 -8.43 6.28 -18.90
N VAL A 479 -8.54 6.90 -17.73
CA VAL A 479 -9.80 7.46 -17.23
C VAL A 479 -10.13 8.81 -17.90
N ALA A 480 -9.20 9.75 -17.91
CA ALA A 480 -9.49 11.12 -18.32
C ALA A 480 -9.56 11.29 -19.84
N TRP A 481 -8.69 10.59 -20.59
CA TRP A 481 -8.52 10.81 -22.03
C TRP A 481 -9.14 9.72 -22.89
N VAL A 482 -9.11 8.45 -22.45
CA VAL A 482 -9.64 7.34 -23.26
C VAL A 482 -11.08 7.00 -22.91
N TYR A 483 -11.38 6.76 -21.63
CA TYR A 483 -12.76 6.61 -21.18
C TYR A 483 -13.53 7.95 -21.23
N GLY A 484 -12.82 9.05 -20.98
CA GLY A 484 -13.35 10.41 -20.99
C GLY A 484 -13.74 10.87 -19.60
N VAL A 485 -13.12 11.95 -19.14
CA VAL A 485 -13.32 12.48 -17.79
C VAL A 485 -14.77 12.89 -17.50
N ASP A 486 -15.50 13.37 -18.51
CA ASP A 486 -16.91 13.74 -18.37
C ASP A 486 -17.81 12.51 -18.17
N ASN A 487 -17.53 11.40 -18.85
CA ASN A 487 -18.22 10.14 -18.63
C ASN A 487 -17.99 9.62 -17.21
N PHE A 488 -16.76 9.77 -16.69
CA PHE A 488 -16.46 9.39 -15.32
C PHE A 488 -17.15 10.32 -14.31
N TYR A 489 -17.20 11.62 -14.56
CA TYR A 489 -17.95 12.56 -13.73
C TYR A 489 -19.46 12.28 -13.69
N ASP A 490 -20.05 11.89 -14.82
CA ASP A 490 -21.45 11.46 -14.89
C ASP A 490 -21.68 10.19 -14.04
N ALA A 491 -20.74 9.24 -14.06
CA ALA A 491 -20.77 8.06 -13.20
C ALA A 491 -20.66 8.42 -11.71
N LEU A 492 -19.79 9.38 -11.35
CA LEU A 492 -19.65 9.88 -9.99
C LEU A 492 -20.93 10.57 -9.50
N GLU A 493 -21.59 11.34 -10.37
CA GLU A 493 -22.88 11.97 -10.08
C GLU A 493 -23.97 10.93 -9.86
N ASP A 494 -24.04 9.88 -10.68
CA ASP A 494 -24.98 8.78 -10.42
C ASP A 494 -24.67 8.08 -9.09
N MET A 495 -23.40 7.79 -8.78
CA MET A 495 -23.07 7.14 -7.51
C MET A 495 -23.39 8.01 -6.29
N MET A 496 -22.91 9.24 -6.23
CA MET A 496 -22.96 10.05 -5.01
C MET A 496 -24.14 11.02 -4.96
N GLY A 497 -24.83 11.24 -6.08
CA GLY A 497 -25.93 12.21 -6.23
C GLY A 497 -25.47 13.64 -6.52
N TYR A 498 -24.16 13.89 -6.66
CA TYR A 498 -23.60 15.20 -7.00
C TYR A 498 -22.23 15.06 -7.67
N ARG A 499 -21.84 16.06 -8.47
CA ARG A 499 -20.50 16.11 -9.09
C ARG A 499 -19.44 16.61 -8.10
N PRO A 500 -18.26 15.97 -8.02
CA PRO A 500 -17.12 16.50 -7.28
C PRO A 500 -16.63 17.86 -7.78
N ASN A 501 -15.80 18.52 -6.98
CA ASN A 501 -15.17 19.78 -7.37
C ASN A 501 -14.36 19.61 -8.66
N ALA A 502 -14.39 20.60 -9.55
CA ALA A 502 -13.66 20.62 -10.82
C ALA A 502 -12.14 20.46 -10.67
N TRP A 503 -11.58 20.73 -9.49
CA TRP A 503 -10.18 20.43 -9.18
C TRP A 503 -9.83 18.95 -9.45
N MET A 504 -10.71 17.98 -9.14
CA MET A 504 -10.42 16.57 -9.44
C MET A 504 -10.30 16.31 -10.96
N LYS A 505 -11.19 16.93 -11.75
CA LYS A 505 -11.16 16.88 -13.22
C LYS A 505 -9.83 17.40 -13.77
N TRP A 506 -9.41 18.58 -13.32
CA TRP A 506 -8.13 19.17 -13.74
C TRP A 506 -6.93 18.35 -13.29
N SER A 507 -6.99 17.77 -12.10
CA SER A 507 -5.92 16.91 -11.59
C SER A 507 -5.74 15.67 -12.45
N TRP A 508 -6.81 14.91 -12.74
CA TRP A 508 -6.71 13.72 -13.57
C TRP A 508 -6.35 14.01 -15.03
N THR A 509 -6.81 15.15 -15.56
CA THR A 509 -6.60 15.47 -16.98
C THR A 509 -5.18 15.99 -17.25
N VAL A 510 -4.64 16.84 -16.35
CA VAL A 510 -3.40 17.58 -16.61
C VAL A 510 -2.41 17.50 -15.46
N ILE A 511 -2.81 17.82 -14.22
CA ILE A 511 -1.84 18.03 -13.13
C ILE A 511 -1.12 16.72 -12.76
N THR A 512 -1.87 15.65 -12.46
CA THR A 512 -1.29 14.35 -12.11
C THR A 512 -0.41 13.81 -13.24
N PRO A 513 -0.87 13.73 -14.51
CA PRO A 513 -0.02 13.26 -15.60
C PRO A 513 1.30 14.04 -15.75
N VAL A 514 1.26 15.37 -15.64
CA VAL A 514 2.46 16.21 -15.74
C VAL A 514 3.41 16.00 -14.56
N LEU A 515 2.87 15.94 -13.34
CA LEU A 515 3.68 15.67 -12.14
C LEU A 515 4.33 14.27 -12.19
N CYS A 516 3.56 13.25 -12.57
CA CYS A 516 4.03 11.87 -12.67
C CYS A 516 5.09 11.70 -13.75
N MET A 517 4.80 12.17 -14.98
CA MET A 517 5.73 12.04 -16.10
C MET A 517 6.99 12.91 -15.90
N GLY A 518 6.83 14.12 -15.35
CA GLY A 518 7.95 14.98 -15.00
C GLY A 518 8.89 14.30 -14.00
N CYS A 519 8.37 13.83 -12.86
CA CYS A 519 9.19 13.12 -11.87
C CYS A 519 9.78 11.82 -12.38
N PHE A 520 9.05 11.07 -13.22
CA PHE A 520 9.55 9.87 -13.85
C PHE A 520 10.75 10.16 -14.77
N ILE A 521 10.66 11.18 -15.63
CA ILE A 521 11.79 11.57 -16.48
C ILE A 521 12.97 12.04 -15.63
N PHE A 522 12.71 12.85 -14.59
CA PHE A 522 13.78 13.33 -13.71
C PHE A 522 14.46 12.21 -12.93
N SER A 523 13.72 11.20 -12.45
CA SER A 523 14.30 10.07 -11.73
C SER A 523 15.21 9.22 -12.63
N LEU A 524 14.88 9.08 -13.92
CA LEU A 524 15.74 8.44 -14.91
C LEU A 524 17.00 9.26 -15.20
N VAL A 525 16.86 10.58 -15.37
CA VAL A 525 17.99 11.48 -15.70
C VAL A 525 18.96 11.64 -14.53
N LYS A 526 18.46 11.65 -13.29
CA LYS A 526 19.26 11.81 -12.06
C LYS A 526 19.45 10.50 -11.29
N TYR A 527 19.29 9.38 -11.97
CA TYR A 527 19.48 8.06 -11.38
C TYR A 527 20.87 7.92 -10.75
N LYS A 528 20.89 7.39 -9.53
CA LYS A 528 22.10 7.00 -8.81
C LYS A 528 21.96 5.54 -8.38
N PRO A 529 22.98 4.70 -8.57
CA PRO A 529 22.97 3.33 -8.07
C PRO A 529 22.69 3.28 -6.56
N LEU A 530 21.99 2.22 -6.13
CA LEU A 530 21.71 1.95 -4.73
C LEU A 530 23.03 1.68 -3.98
N THR A 531 23.13 2.20 -2.76
CA THR A 531 24.26 1.97 -1.85
C THR A 531 23.75 1.63 -0.45
N TYR A 532 24.39 0.70 0.26
CA TYR A 532 24.10 0.39 1.66
C TYR A 532 25.07 1.14 2.59
N ASN A 533 24.55 1.87 3.59
CA ASN A 533 25.32 2.68 4.55
C ASN A 533 26.36 3.63 3.93
N LYS A 534 26.19 4.03 2.65
CA LYS A 534 27.15 4.85 1.87
C LYS A 534 28.54 4.22 1.66
N VAL A 535 28.77 3.01 2.15
CA VAL A 535 30.07 2.32 2.08
C VAL A 535 30.03 1.17 1.09
N TYR A 536 28.93 0.43 1.05
CA TYR A 536 28.78 -0.71 0.16
C TYR A 536 28.05 -0.29 -1.11
N GLU A 537 28.70 -0.52 -2.25
CA GLU A 537 28.14 -0.31 -3.59
C GLU A 537 27.66 -1.66 -4.15
N TYR A 538 26.45 -1.66 -4.71
CA TYR A 538 25.90 -2.88 -5.28
C TYR A 538 26.59 -3.24 -6.60
N PRO A 539 26.90 -4.52 -6.85
CA PRO A 539 27.48 -4.94 -8.13
C PRO A 539 26.49 -4.76 -9.28
N ASP A 540 27.00 -4.58 -10.50
CA ASP A 540 26.20 -4.29 -11.69
C ASP A 540 25.11 -5.33 -11.97
N TRP A 541 25.38 -6.61 -11.70
CA TRP A 541 24.38 -7.68 -11.86
C TRP A 541 23.20 -7.51 -10.89
N ALA A 542 23.44 -7.04 -9.66
CA ALA A 542 22.39 -6.80 -8.67
C ALA A 542 21.55 -5.58 -9.06
N VAL A 543 22.20 -4.54 -9.59
CA VAL A 543 21.50 -3.39 -10.19
C VAL A 543 20.63 -3.83 -11.37
N GLY A 544 21.14 -4.73 -12.23
CA GLY A 544 20.38 -5.33 -13.32
C GLY A 544 19.15 -6.10 -12.86
N ILE A 545 19.26 -6.86 -11.75
CA ILE A 545 18.09 -7.50 -11.12
C ILE A 545 17.11 -6.45 -10.61
N GLY A 546 17.59 -5.39 -9.96
CA GLY A 546 16.77 -4.26 -9.52
C GLY A 546 15.92 -3.67 -10.66
N TRP A 547 16.55 -3.33 -11.78
CA TRP A 547 15.83 -2.84 -12.95
C TRP A 547 14.87 -3.87 -13.54
N THR A 548 15.22 -5.16 -13.50
CA THR A 548 14.32 -6.23 -13.93
C THR A 548 13.06 -6.28 -13.05
N LEU A 549 13.19 -6.10 -11.73
CA LEU A 549 12.05 -6.02 -10.81
C LEU A 549 11.14 -4.83 -11.13
N ALA A 550 11.72 -3.66 -11.41
CA ALA A 550 10.96 -2.47 -11.80
C ALA A 550 10.23 -2.70 -13.15
N LEU A 551 10.95 -3.18 -14.15
CA LEU A 551 10.43 -3.41 -15.50
C LEU A 551 9.36 -4.51 -15.54
N ALA A 552 9.42 -5.51 -14.65
CA ALA A 552 8.45 -6.59 -14.58
C ALA A 552 7.02 -6.08 -14.42
N SER A 553 6.81 -5.00 -13.68
CA SER A 553 5.50 -4.35 -13.54
C SER A 553 5.21 -3.36 -14.68
N MET A 554 6.17 -2.52 -15.03
CA MET A 554 5.98 -1.45 -16.00
C MET A 554 5.64 -1.96 -17.40
N ILE A 555 6.22 -3.09 -17.80
CA ILE A 555 6.02 -3.70 -19.12
C ILE A 555 4.61 -4.29 -19.29
N CYS A 556 3.89 -4.61 -18.21
CA CYS A 556 2.54 -5.15 -18.28
C CYS A 556 1.58 -4.24 -19.05
N ILE A 557 1.72 -2.92 -18.90
CA ILE A 557 0.86 -1.93 -19.57
C ILE A 557 1.03 -1.99 -21.10
N PRO A 558 2.21 -1.69 -21.69
CA PRO A 558 2.39 -1.73 -23.14
C PRO A 558 2.20 -3.15 -23.71
N MET A 559 2.59 -4.19 -22.97
CA MET A 559 2.43 -5.57 -23.42
C MET A 559 0.96 -5.94 -23.62
N VAL A 560 0.08 -5.60 -22.67
CA VAL A 560 -1.36 -5.88 -22.80
C VAL A 560 -2.00 -5.05 -23.92
N VAL A 561 -1.58 -3.79 -24.10
CA VAL A 561 -2.01 -2.95 -25.22
C VAL A 561 -1.69 -3.66 -26.55
N VAL A 562 -0.46 -4.13 -26.73
CA VAL A 562 -0.03 -4.85 -27.94
C VAL A 562 -0.82 -6.15 -28.13
N ILE A 563 -0.97 -6.97 -27.07
CA ILE A 563 -1.70 -8.25 -27.14
C ILE A 563 -3.17 -8.02 -27.56
N LYS A 564 -3.87 -7.04 -26.96
CA LYS A 564 -5.27 -6.74 -27.26
C LYS A 564 -5.45 -6.23 -28.70
N ILE A 565 -4.53 -5.41 -29.21
CA ILE A 565 -4.55 -4.92 -30.60
C ILE A 565 -4.29 -6.06 -31.59
N ILE A 566 -3.35 -6.97 -31.31
CA ILE A 566 -3.03 -8.09 -32.20
C ILE A 566 -4.19 -9.09 -32.28
N ARG A 567 -4.87 -9.36 -31.16
CA ARG A 567 -5.98 -10.33 -31.07
C ARG A 567 -7.32 -9.80 -31.59
N SER A 568 -7.44 -8.51 -31.85
CA SER A 568 -8.67 -7.91 -32.36
C SER A 568 -8.68 -7.95 -33.89
N ASP A 569 -9.83 -8.20 -34.51
CA ASP A 569 -9.97 -8.25 -35.96
C ASP A 569 -10.21 -6.88 -36.58
N GLY A 570 -9.92 -6.73 -37.88
CA GLY A 570 -10.16 -5.49 -38.65
C GLY A 570 -8.92 -4.62 -38.90
N PRO A 571 -9.09 -3.42 -39.48
CA PRO A 571 -8.02 -2.43 -39.67
C PRO A 571 -7.49 -1.86 -38.35
N LEU A 572 -6.22 -1.42 -38.30
CA LEU A 572 -5.55 -0.97 -37.07
C LEU A 572 -6.34 0.08 -36.26
N ILE A 573 -6.91 1.08 -36.93
CA ILE A 573 -7.67 2.16 -36.28
C ILE A 573 -8.98 1.63 -35.66
N GLU A 574 -9.65 0.72 -36.34
CA GLU A 574 -10.88 0.10 -35.84
C GLU A 574 -10.60 -0.83 -34.67
N ARG A 575 -9.50 -1.60 -34.74
CA ARG A 575 -9.02 -2.43 -33.62
C ARG A 575 -8.81 -1.59 -32.36
N ILE A 576 -8.05 -0.49 -32.48
CA ILE A 576 -7.75 0.41 -31.35
C ILE A 576 -9.05 0.98 -30.76
N LYS A 577 -9.97 1.46 -31.61
CA LYS A 577 -11.27 1.98 -31.15
C LYS A 577 -12.11 0.91 -30.46
N ALA A 578 -12.11 -0.31 -30.98
CA ALA A 578 -12.88 -1.42 -30.41
C ALA A 578 -12.37 -1.82 -29.03
N VAL A 579 -11.05 -1.92 -28.84
CA VAL A 579 -10.47 -2.28 -27.53
C VAL A 579 -10.42 -1.13 -26.53
N ALA A 580 -10.47 0.11 -27.00
CA ALA A 580 -10.56 1.30 -26.14
C ALA A 580 -11.98 1.56 -25.63
N ALA A 581 -13.01 1.06 -26.33
CA ALA A 581 -14.39 1.25 -25.92
C ALA A 581 -14.73 0.42 -24.67
N PRO A 582 -15.52 0.98 -23.72
CA PRO A 582 -16.01 0.21 -22.58
C PRO A 582 -16.90 -0.95 -23.03
N VAL A 583 -16.88 -2.06 -22.29
CA VAL A 583 -17.63 -3.28 -22.65
C VAL A 583 -19.15 -3.01 -22.59
N ARG A 584 -19.87 -3.26 -23.70
CA ARG A 584 -21.34 -3.18 -23.76
C ARG A 584 -21.96 -4.17 -22.77
N GLY A 585 -22.72 -3.68 -21.79
CA GLY A 585 -23.28 -4.49 -20.69
C GLY A 585 -22.44 -4.53 -19.41
N GLY A 586 -21.24 -3.92 -19.40
CA GLY A 586 -20.46 -3.63 -18.19
C GLY A 586 -21.01 -2.41 -17.44
N ALA A 587 -20.29 -1.85 -16.46
CA ALA A 587 -20.73 -0.71 -15.61
C ALA A 587 -21.26 0.53 -16.38
N SER A 588 -21.04 0.60 -17.70
CA SER A 588 -21.60 1.58 -18.64
C SER A 588 -23.04 1.29 -19.12
N SER A 589 -23.63 0.12 -18.86
CA SER A 589 -25.02 -0.14 -19.26
C SER A 589 -25.95 0.61 -18.30
N ARG A 590 -26.38 1.79 -18.73
CA ARG A 590 -27.58 2.46 -18.19
C ARG A 590 -28.66 1.39 -17.93
N PRO A 591 -29.35 1.39 -16.78
CA PRO A 591 -30.71 0.87 -16.77
C PRO A 591 -31.43 1.63 -17.89
N ALA A 592 -32.13 0.92 -18.76
CA ALA A 592 -32.89 1.56 -19.83
C ALA A 592 -33.96 2.47 -19.21
N ASP A 593 -33.63 3.73 -18.93
CA ASP A 593 -34.56 4.69 -18.35
C ASP A 593 -35.02 5.68 -19.42
N HIS A 594 -36.28 5.50 -19.81
CA HIS A 594 -37.26 6.57 -19.99
C HIS A 594 -36.80 7.89 -20.64
N ARG A 595 -36.12 7.83 -21.78
CA ARG A 595 -36.25 8.89 -22.79
C ARG A 595 -37.13 8.38 -23.91
N GLY A 596 -38.30 9.00 -24.01
CA GLY A 596 -39.37 8.60 -24.90
C GLY A 596 -38.90 8.42 -26.35
N LEU A 597 -39.60 7.52 -27.05
CA LEU A 597 -39.64 7.49 -28.50
C LEU A 597 -39.81 8.93 -29.02
N LYS A 598 -38.77 9.50 -29.63
CA LYS A 598 -38.90 10.52 -30.67
C LYS A 598 -37.58 10.67 -31.43
N GLU A 599 -37.61 10.07 -32.62
CA GLU A 599 -37.11 10.61 -33.89
C GLU A 599 -35.66 11.09 -33.99
N LEU A 600 -34.88 10.33 -34.77
CA LEU A 600 -33.94 10.89 -35.73
C LEU A 600 -34.16 10.16 -37.06
N THR A 601 -34.90 10.84 -37.94
CA THR A 601 -35.35 10.41 -39.26
C THR A 601 -34.32 10.80 -40.34
N TYR A 602 -33.83 9.77 -41.07
CA TYR A 602 -33.42 9.71 -42.50
C TYR A 602 -32.24 10.56 -43.03
N PRO A 603 -31.57 10.10 -44.13
CA PRO A 603 -32.12 10.28 -45.48
C PRO A 603 -32.19 8.99 -46.36
N LEU A 604 -33.35 8.83 -47.00
CA LEU A 604 -33.61 8.44 -48.40
C LEU A 604 -32.73 7.37 -49.08
N ASP A 605 -33.36 6.22 -49.37
CA ASP A 605 -33.08 5.42 -50.58
C ASP A 605 -34.41 5.18 -51.33
N PRO A 606 -34.59 5.69 -52.56
CA PRO A 606 -35.79 5.52 -53.35
C PRO A 606 -35.63 4.30 -54.27
N ASN A 607 -35.74 3.09 -53.73
CA ASN A 607 -36.22 1.95 -54.50
C ASN A 607 -36.57 0.79 -53.58
N GLY A 608 -37.88 0.53 -53.46
CA GLY A 608 -38.38 -0.61 -52.72
C GLY A 608 -37.95 -1.92 -53.38
N ASN A 609 -37.35 -2.81 -52.59
CA ASN A 609 -37.66 -4.23 -52.70
C ASN A 609 -37.60 -4.89 -51.32
N LYS A 610 -38.73 -5.47 -50.93
CA LYS A 610 -38.89 -6.25 -49.71
C LYS A 610 -38.17 -7.59 -49.85
N GLY A 611 -37.46 -8.00 -48.78
CA GLY A 611 -37.22 -9.40 -48.47
C GLY A 611 -35.75 -9.82 -48.38
N LEU A 612 -35.19 -9.80 -47.17
CA LEU A 612 -34.63 -10.97 -46.47
C LEU A 612 -33.96 -10.48 -45.17
N LEU A 613 -34.57 -10.83 -44.04
CA LEU A 613 -33.97 -10.67 -42.71
C LEU A 613 -32.72 -11.56 -42.61
N MET A 614 -31.53 -10.96 -42.60
CA MET A 614 -30.32 -11.65 -42.16
C MET A 614 -30.44 -11.94 -40.65
N LYS A 615 -30.52 -13.23 -40.32
CA LYS A 615 -30.44 -13.76 -38.96
C LYS A 615 -29.09 -13.40 -38.32
N ALA A 616 -29.14 -13.08 -37.03
CA ALA A 616 -27.97 -13.00 -36.16
C ALA A 616 -27.20 -14.33 -36.10
N PRO A 617 -25.86 -14.33 -35.94
CA PRO A 617 -25.09 -15.55 -35.81
C PRO A 617 -25.30 -16.17 -34.42
N THR A 618 -25.89 -17.37 -34.39
CA THR A 618 -25.93 -18.25 -33.23
C THR A 618 -24.60 -18.99 -33.08
N HIS A 619 -23.93 -18.84 -31.95
CA HIS A 619 -22.83 -19.71 -31.54
C HIS A 619 -23.38 -21.12 -31.25
N THR A 620 -22.96 -22.11 -32.05
CA THR A 620 -23.21 -23.53 -31.79
C THR A 620 -22.02 -24.09 -31.00
N ILE A 621 -22.26 -24.50 -29.76
CA ILE A 621 -21.37 -25.38 -28.99
C ILE A 621 -21.62 -26.79 -29.50
N VAL A 622 -20.61 -27.44 -30.09
CA VAL A 622 -20.64 -28.87 -30.40
C VAL A 622 -20.07 -29.59 -29.18
N GLU A 623 -20.95 -30.21 -28.40
CA GLU A 623 -20.59 -31.35 -27.55
C GLU A 623 -20.11 -32.49 -28.46
N THR A 624 -18.92 -33.03 -28.19
CA THR A 624 -18.54 -34.34 -28.70
C THR A 624 -18.25 -35.20 -27.49
N MET A 625 -19.18 -36.11 -27.19
CA MET A 625 -18.95 -37.29 -26.36
C MET A 625 -18.31 -38.38 -27.22
N MET A 626 -17.17 -38.88 -26.77
CA MET A 626 -16.88 -40.31 -26.63
C MET A 626 -15.94 -40.50 -25.45
#